data_AF-F2L6J4-F1
#
_entry.id   AF-F2L6J4-F1
#
_cell.length_a   1.000
_cell.length_b   1.000
_cell.length_c   1.000
_cell.angle_alpha   90.00
_cell.angle_beta   90.00
_cell.angle_gamma   90.00
#
_symmetry.space_group_name_H-M   'P 1'
#
loop_
_entity.id
_entity.type
_entity.pdbx_description
1 polymer ?
#
loop_
_entity_poly.entity_id
_entity_poly.type
_entity_poly.pdbx_seq_one_letter_code
_entity_poly.pdbx_strand_id
1 'polypeptide(L)'
;MRAEQERAAARLRDERALVVEFAQRLRKRAIHDTYAGLRGQDVGLALAAMLDSVSLVLDQVPDQVRRDAIAAARCERDGPDGPNDPRRNRKGLTSGDGH
;
A
#
# COMPACT_ATOMS: atom_id res chain seq x y z
N MET A 1 -24.20 -15.97 13.69
CA MET A 1 -23.90 -16.54 12.35
C MET A 1 -23.97 -15.53 11.18
N ARG A 2 -25.13 -15.01 10.74
CA ARG A 2 -25.18 -14.07 9.59
C ARG A 2 -24.36 -12.78 9.80
N ALA A 3 -24.50 -12.15 10.96
CA ALA A 3 -23.76 -10.92 11.29
C ALA A 3 -22.23 -11.12 11.37
N GLU A 4 -21.75 -12.31 11.72
CA GLU A 4 -20.31 -12.61 11.78
C GLU A 4 -19.73 -12.83 10.39
N GLN A 5 -20.49 -13.50 9.51
CA GLN A 5 -20.14 -13.69 8.11
C GLN A 5 -20.10 -12.35 7.36
N GLU A 6 -21.06 -11.46 7.61
CA GLU A 6 -21.09 -10.11 7.03
C GLU A 6 -19.87 -9.28 7.47
N ARG A 7 -19.52 -9.33 8.77
CA ARG A 7 -18.32 -8.65 9.28
C ARG A 7 -17.03 -9.23 8.69
N ALA A 8 -16.95 -10.54 8.52
CA ALA A 8 -15.79 -11.18 7.90
C ALA A 8 -15.65 -10.78 6.43
N ALA A 9 -16.74 -10.75 5.67
CA ALA A 9 -16.76 -10.30 4.29
C ALA A 9 -16.40 -8.81 4.15
N ALA A 10 -16.90 -7.95 5.05
CA ALA A 10 -16.54 -6.54 5.08
C ALA A 10 -15.03 -6.35 5.31
N ARG A 11 -14.46 -7.02 6.33
CA ARG A 11 -13.01 -6.98 6.60
C ARG A 11 -12.19 -7.42 5.40
N LEU A 12 -12.59 -8.51 4.73
CA LEU A 12 -11.88 -8.99 3.54
C LEU A 12 -11.93 -7.96 2.40
N ARG A 13 -13.06 -7.29 2.19
CA ARG A 13 -13.18 -6.22 1.19
C ARG A 13 -12.26 -5.04 1.51
N ASP A 14 -12.23 -4.60 2.76
CA ASP A 14 -11.38 -3.49 3.20
C ASP A 14 -9.89 -3.83 3.03
N GLU A 15 -9.49 -5.06 3.37
CA GLU A 15 -8.13 -5.55 3.18
C GLU A 15 -7.76 -5.63 1.69
N ARG A 16 -8.65 -6.13 0.83
CA ARG A 16 -8.44 -6.14 -0.62
C ARG A 16 -8.27 -4.73 -1.17
N ALA A 17 -9.12 -3.79 -0.77
CA ALA A 17 -9.02 -2.40 -1.20
C ALA A 17 -7.68 -1.78 -0.80
N LEU A 18 -7.20 -2.07 0.41
CA LEU A 18 -5.91 -1.61 0.91
C LEU A 18 -4.73 -2.16 0.10
N VAL A 19 -4.76 -3.44 -0.28
CA VAL A 19 -3.72 -4.05 -1.13
C VAL A 19 -3.73 -3.47 -2.55
N VAL A 20 -4.92 -3.24 -3.13
CA VAL A 20 -5.06 -2.59 -4.46
C VAL A 20 -4.51 -1.17 -4.43
N GLU A 21 -4.85 -0.39 -3.41
CA GLU A 21 -4.34 0.98 -3.27
C GLU A 21 -2.81 1.00 -3.16
N PHE A 22 -2.24 0.04 -2.42
CA PHE A 22 -0.80 -0.12 -2.32
C PHE A 22 -0.16 -0.41 -3.68
N ALA A 23 -0.70 -1.37 -4.43
CA ALA A 23 -0.22 -1.70 -5.77
C ALA A 23 -0.24 -0.48 -6.72
N GLN A 24 -1.30 0.32 -6.68
CA GLN A 24 -1.42 1.54 -7.48
C GLN A 24 -0.37 2.59 -7.12
N ARG A 25 -0.12 2.81 -5.82
CA ARG A 25 0.91 3.74 -5.34
C ARG A 25 2.30 3.29 -5.77
N LEU A 26 2.59 1.99 -5.65
CA LEU A 26 3.86 1.41 -6.07
C LEU A 26 4.10 1.59 -7.57
N ARG A 27 3.08 1.33 -8.39
CA ARG A 27 3.12 1.56 -9.84
C ARG A 27 3.38 3.02 -10.16
N LYS A 28 2.69 3.96 -9.49
CA LYS A 28 2.90 5.40 -9.69
C LYS A 28 4.32 5.82 -9.34
N ARG A 29 4.88 5.33 -8.22
CA ARG A 29 6.26 5.60 -7.80
C ARG A 29 7.26 5.07 -8.84
N ALA A 30 7.11 3.82 -9.26
CA ALA A 30 8.00 3.22 -10.27
C ALA A 30 7.95 3.98 -11.62
N ILE A 31 6.78 4.44 -12.05
CA ILE A 31 6.63 5.26 -13.26
C ILE A 31 7.34 6.62 -13.07
N HIS A 32 7.12 7.30 -11.94
CA HIS A 32 7.83 8.57 -11.67
C HIS A 32 9.34 8.39 -11.65
N ASP A 33 9.86 7.33 -11.03
CA ASP A 33 11.29 7.03 -10.99
C ASP A 33 11.85 6.78 -12.41
N THR A 34 11.05 6.13 -13.27
CA THR A 34 11.37 5.96 -14.70
C THR A 34 11.51 7.31 -15.41
N TYR A 35 10.57 8.22 -15.19
CA TYR A 35 10.63 9.57 -15.76
C TYR A 35 11.84 10.37 -15.25
N ALA A 36 12.26 10.14 -14.01
CA ALA A 36 13.46 10.74 -13.43
C ALA A 36 14.77 10.10 -13.95
N GLY A 37 14.70 9.10 -14.84
CA GLY A 37 15.87 8.41 -15.38
C GLY A 37 16.55 7.47 -14.38
N LEU A 38 15.88 7.15 -13.26
CA LEU A 38 16.38 6.18 -12.29
C LEU A 38 16.29 4.76 -12.88
N ARG A 39 17.08 3.83 -12.34
CA ARG A 39 17.06 2.41 -12.69
C ARG A 39 16.39 1.59 -11.58
N GLY A 40 15.80 0.45 -11.92
CA GLY A 40 15.19 -0.48 -10.96
C GLY A 40 13.65 -0.44 -10.87
N GLN A 41 13.00 0.38 -11.69
CA GLN A 41 11.55 0.51 -11.83
C GLN A 41 10.84 -0.81 -12.16
N ASP A 42 11.50 -1.74 -12.87
CA ASP A 42 10.93 -3.02 -13.28
C ASP A 42 10.50 -3.85 -12.07
N VAL A 43 11.28 -3.79 -10.98
CA VAL A 43 10.96 -4.48 -9.72
C VAL A 43 9.70 -3.89 -9.10
N GLY A 44 9.58 -2.56 -9.07
CA GLY A 44 8.38 -1.88 -8.57
C GLY A 44 7.13 -2.20 -9.39
N LEU A 45 7.24 -2.25 -10.72
CA LEU A 45 6.15 -2.61 -11.61
C LEU A 45 5.75 -4.09 -11.45
N ALA A 46 6.72 -5.00 -11.35
CA ALA A 46 6.47 -6.43 -11.14
C ALA A 46 5.77 -6.68 -9.80
N LEU A 47 6.27 -6.07 -8.71
CA LEU A 47 5.63 -6.17 -7.39
C LEU A 47 4.21 -5.60 -7.40
N ALA A 48 3.97 -4.47 -8.08
CA ALA A 48 2.62 -3.93 -8.22
C ALA A 48 1.68 -4.91 -8.95
N ALA A 49 2.14 -5.56 -10.02
CA ALA A 49 1.35 -6.57 -10.73
C ALA A 49 1.07 -7.82 -9.88
N MET A 50 2.05 -8.26 -9.07
CA MET A 50 1.86 -9.35 -8.12
C MET A 50 0.81 -8.99 -7.05
N LEU A 51 0.87 -7.79 -6.49
CA LEU A 51 -0.09 -7.33 -5.49
C LEU A 51 -1.51 -7.19 -6.07
N ASP A 52 -1.65 -6.69 -7.30
CA ASP A 52 -2.93 -6.68 -8.02
C ASP A 52 -3.48 -8.11 -8.12
N SER A 53 -2.66 -9.09 -8.50
CA SER A 53 -3.07 -10.50 -8.61
C SER A 53 -3.46 -11.09 -7.24
N VAL A 54 -2.66 -10.85 -6.20
CA VAL A 54 -2.92 -11.30 -4.83
C VAL A 54 -4.23 -10.71 -4.29
N SER A 55 -4.54 -9.46 -4.62
CA SER A 55 -5.77 -8.81 -4.16
C SER A 55 -7.05 -9.51 -4.64
N LEU A 56 -7.02 -10.14 -5.82
CA LEU A 56 -8.17 -10.86 -6.39
C LEU A 56 -8.49 -12.15 -5.64
N VAL A 57 -7.47 -12.79 -5.06
CA VAL A 57 -7.55 -14.11 -4.40
C VAL A 57 -7.06 -14.05 -2.95
N LEU A 58 -7.21 -12.90 -2.29
CA LEU A 58 -6.62 -12.63 -0.98
C LEU A 58 -7.06 -13.61 0.12
N ASP A 59 -8.24 -14.20 0.01
CA ASP A 59 -8.78 -15.22 0.92
C ASP A 59 -8.27 -16.64 0.63
N GLN A 60 -7.58 -16.84 -0.49
CA GLN A 60 -7.09 -18.14 -0.96
C GLN A 60 -5.57 -18.24 -0.89
N VAL A 61 -4.85 -17.14 -0.65
CA VAL A 61 -3.40 -17.17 -0.43
C VAL A 61 -3.09 -17.65 0.99
N PRO A 62 -1.87 -18.21 1.23
CA PRO A 62 -1.46 -18.57 2.57
C PRO A 62 -1.59 -17.40 3.56
N ASP A 63 -2.02 -17.68 4.78
CA ASP A 63 -2.27 -16.66 5.81
C ASP A 63 -1.07 -15.74 6.04
N GLN A 64 0.15 -16.28 5.98
CA GLN A 64 1.38 -15.49 6.11
C GLN A 64 1.49 -14.45 4.99
N VAL A 65 1.24 -14.85 3.74
CA VAL A 65 1.29 -13.94 2.58
C VAL A 65 0.24 -12.85 2.71
N ARG A 66 -0.99 -13.20 3.11
CA ARG A 66 -2.05 -12.21 3.35
C ARG A 66 -1.65 -11.22 4.44
N ARG A 67 -1.16 -11.71 5.58
CA ARG A 67 -0.72 -10.84 6.70
C ARG A 67 0.39 -9.89 6.27
N ASP A 68 1.40 -10.39 5.58
CA ASP A 68 2.55 -9.59 5.16
C ASP A 68 2.15 -8.55 4.10
N ALA A 69 1.29 -8.91 3.15
CA ALA A 69 0.76 -7.97 2.15
C ALA A 69 -0.06 -6.84 2.81
N ILE A 70 -0.92 -7.17 3.78
CA ILE A 70 -1.70 -6.18 4.54
C ILE A 70 -0.78 -5.31 5.40
N ALA A 71 0.21 -5.89 6.06
CA ALA A 71 1.17 -5.15 6.88
C ALA A 71 1.99 -4.16 6.03
N ALA A 72 2.49 -4.60 4.87
CA ALA A 72 3.20 -3.74 3.94
C ALA A 72 2.32 -2.60 3.42
N ALA A 73 1.08 -2.90 3.02
CA ALA A 73 0.14 -1.89 2.54
C ALA A 73 -0.26 -0.88 3.64
N ARG A 74 -0.40 -1.31 4.90
CA ARG A 74 -0.60 -0.40 6.05
C ARG A 74 0.63 0.46 6.29
N CYS A 75 1.83 -0.11 6.25
CA CYS A 75 3.08 0.62 6.40
C CYS A 75 3.24 1.69 5.31
N GLU A 76 2.91 1.39 4.05
CA GLU A 76 2.96 2.38 2.96
C GLU A 76 1.90 3.48 3.14
N ARG A 77 0.72 3.15 3.67
CA ARG A 77 -0.36 4.14 3.85
C ARG A 77 -0.12 5.07 5.03
N ASP A 78 0.29 4.49 6.15
CA ASP A 78 0.32 5.14 7.45
C ASP A 78 1.74 5.51 7.89
N GLY A 79 2.77 4.99 7.22
CA GLY A 79 4.18 5.11 7.61
C GLY A 79 4.62 3.95 8.51
N PRO A 80 5.93 3.79 8.74
CA PRO A 80 6.48 2.72 9.60
C PRO A 80 6.01 2.84 11.05
N ASP A 81 5.75 4.07 11.52
CA ASP A 81 5.25 4.37 12.87
C ASP A 81 3.71 4.35 12.95
N GLY A 82 3.04 4.03 11.84
CA GLY A 82 1.59 3.90 11.74
C GLY A 82 0.84 5.24 11.81
N PRO A 83 -0.50 5.21 11.97
CA PRO A 83 -1.36 6.39 11.84
C PRO A 83 -1.10 7.47 12.91
N ASN A 84 -0.38 7.12 13.97
CA ASN A 84 0.01 8.02 15.06
C ASN A 84 1.41 8.62 14.86
N ASP A 85 2.04 8.48 13.69
CA ASP A 85 3.34 9.08 13.42
C ASP A 85 3.29 10.62 13.63
N PRO A 86 4.01 11.17 14.63
CA PRO A 86 4.01 12.60 14.91
C PRO A 86 4.62 13.44 13.77
N ARG A 87 5.30 12.82 12.79
CA ARG A 87 5.87 13.48 11.61
C ARG A 87 4.83 13.73 10.52
N ARG A 88 3.71 13.00 10.51
CA ARG A 88 2.64 13.13 9.50
C ARG A 88 1.96 14.51 9.50
N ASN A 89 1.99 15.22 10.64
CA ASN A 89 1.44 16.57 10.83
C ASN A 89 2.49 17.69 10.77
N ARG A 90 3.77 17.39 10.53
CA ARG A 90 4.76 18.46 10.35
C ARG A 90 4.61 19.04 8.95
N LYS A 91 4.09 20.27 8.86
CA LYS A 91 4.26 21.14 7.69
C LYS A 91 5.74 21.09 7.28
N GLY A 92 6.00 20.72 6.03
CA GLY A 92 7.37 20.71 5.49
C GLY A 92 8.06 22.03 5.77
N LEU A 93 9.25 21.97 6.36
CA LEU A 93 10.04 23.12 6.82
C LEU A 93 10.73 23.87 5.66
N THR A 94 10.15 23.86 4.45
CA THR A 94 10.77 24.49 3.28
C THR A 94 9.73 25.17 2.38
N SER A 95 9.27 26.32 2.84
CA SER A 95 8.97 27.45 1.96
C SER A 95 9.64 28.66 2.60
N GLY A 96 10.98 28.66 2.58
CA GLY A 96 11.72 29.90 2.78
C GLY A 96 11.47 30.73 1.54
N ASP A 97 10.71 31.81 1.68
CA ASP A 97 10.63 32.84 0.65
C ASP A 97 12.05 33.37 0.45
N GLY A 98 12.66 32.99 -0.68
CA GLY A 98 13.92 33.58 -1.12
C GLY A 98 13.67 35.06 -1.39
N HIS A 99 14.33 35.90 -0.61
CA HIS A 99 14.47 37.32 -0.88
C HIS A 99 15.17 37.58 -2.22
#